data_AF-B6B4X9-F1
#
_entry.id   AF-B6B4X9-F1
#
_cell.length_a   1.000
_cell.length_b   1.000
_cell.length_c   1.000
_cell.angle_alpha   90.00
_cell.angle_beta   90.00
_cell.angle_gamma   90.00
#
_symmetry.space_group_name_H-M   'P 1'
#
loop_
_entity.id
_entity.type
_entity.pdbx_description
1 polymer ?
#
loop_
_entity_poly.entity_id
_entity_poly.type
_entity_poly.pdbx_seq_one_letter_code
_entity_poly.pdbx_strand_id
1 'polypeptide(L)'
;MNGAVIENGDRRSRLSIVTPDANILRLRDAIHPEEANTPVRRVCYAAQLILSGDADPEEERLPMLRRIEELSQVFTDPDSRASLAEATDALIGNNHYRCLKALRTLLAREDRLFAVRPS
;
A
#
# COMPACT_ATOMS: atom_id res chain seq x y z
N MET A 1 4.76 1.77 -13.51
CA MET A 1 5.13 1.54 -14.93
C MET A 1 6.05 0.35 -14.97
N ASN A 2 5.64 -0.71 -15.67
CA ASN A 2 6.32 -1.99 -15.79
C ASN A 2 7.82 -1.82 -16.10
N GLY A 3 8.70 -2.13 -15.14
CA GLY A 3 10.13 -2.30 -15.36
C GLY A 3 10.97 -1.05 -15.71
N ALA A 4 10.41 0.16 -15.70
CA ALA A 4 11.19 1.37 -15.96
C ALA A 4 11.76 1.95 -14.65
N VAL A 5 13.06 1.74 -14.40
CA VAL A 5 13.79 2.46 -13.36
C VAL A 5 14.18 3.82 -13.91
N ILE A 6 13.69 4.90 -13.29
CA ILE A 6 13.99 6.26 -13.68
C ILE A 6 14.85 6.90 -12.59
N GLU A 7 16.13 7.06 -12.88
CA GLU A 7 17.10 7.74 -12.03
C GLU A 7 17.25 9.20 -12.47
N ASN A 8 17.21 10.13 -11.51
CA ASN A 8 17.51 11.53 -11.76
C ASN A 8 19.04 11.70 -11.70
N GLY A 9 19.69 11.98 -12.84
CA GLY A 9 21.10 12.38 -12.84
C GLY A 9 21.33 13.73 -12.16
N ASP A 10 22.58 14.22 -12.12
CA ASP A 10 22.99 15.45 -11.41
C ASP A 10 22.28 16.76 -11.83
N ARG A 11 21.44 16.74 -12.87
CA ARG A 11 20.63 17.89 -13.31
C ARG A 11 19.15 17.63 -13.07
N ARG A 12 18.41 18.71 -12.80
CA ARG A 12 16.96 18.70 -12.60
C ARG A 12 16.25 18.15 -13.86
N SER A 13 15.86 16.88 -13.86
CA SER A 13 15.10 16.29 -14.97
C SER A 13 13.60 16.47 -14.74
N ARG A 14 12.87 16.83 -15.80
CA ARG A 14 11.42 17.00 -15.79
C ARG A 14 10.78 15.85 -16.57
N LEU A 15 10.06 14.99 -15.88
CA LEU A 15 9.25 13.93 -16.48
C LEU A 15 7.81 14.43 -16.62
N SER A 16 7.25 14.27 -17.82
CA SER A 16 5.84 14.54 -18.09
C SER A 16 5.13 13.21 -18.29
N ILE A 17 4.09 12.96 -17.49
CA ILE A 17 3.23 11.80 -17.62
C ILE A 17 2.07 12.24 -18.52
N VAL A 18 2.05 11.73 -19.75
CA VAL A 18 1.05 12.10 -20.77
C VAL A 18 -0.12 11.11 -20.82
N THR A 19 0.01 9.97 -20.15
CA THR A 19 -1.03 8.94 -20.07
C THR A 19 -2.10 9.38 -19.07
N PRO A 20 -3.37 9.50 -19.49
CA PRO A 20 -4.48 9.72 -18.57
C PRO A 20 -4.54 8.61 -17.51
N ASP A 21 -4.90 8.97 -16.28
CA ASP A 21 -5.10 8.04 -15.16
C ASP A 21 -3.88 7.17 -14.78
N ALA A 22 -2.68 7.57 -15.18
CA ALA A 22 -1.46 6.88 -14.80
C ALA A 22 -1.18 7.00 -13.29
N ASN A 23 -1.20 5.86 -12.60
CA ASN A 23 -0.80 5.76 -11.20
C ASN A 23 0.73 5.70 -11.08
N ILE A 24 1.31 6.62 -10.30
CA ILE A 24 2.76 6.72 -10.07
C ILE A 24 3.05 6.37 -8.62
N LEU A 25 3.68 5.22 -8.40
CA LEU A 25 4.33 4.90 -7.14
C LEU A 25 5.78 5.42 -7.20
N ARG A 26 6.14 6.31 -6.28
CA ARG A 26 7.53 6.78 -6.16
C ARG A 26 8.32 5.77 -5.34
N LEU A 27 9.59 5.57 -5.67
CA LEU A 27 10.47 4.63 -4.94
C LEU A 27 10.52 4.92 -3.44
N ARG A 28 10.57 6.20 -3.05
CA ARG A 28 10.54 6.64 -1.63
C ARG A 28 9.27 6.23 -0.87
N ASP A 29 8.19 5.98 -1.61
CA ASP A 29 6.87 5.69 -1.10
C ASP A 29 6.58 4.17 -1.16
N ALA A 30 7.47 3.41 -1.80
CA ALA A 30 7.41 1.97 -1.92
C ALA A 30 7.96 1.29 -0.66
N ILE A 31 7.37 0.18 -0.28
CA ILE A 31 7.84 -0.69 0.80
C ILE A 31 8.77 -1.73 0.19
N HIS A 32 9.99 -1.85 0.71
CA HIS A 32 10.92 -2.88 0.26
C HIS A 32 10.54 -4.24 0.89
N PRO A 33 10.74 -5.39 0.21
CA PRO A 33 10.40 -6.70 0.75
C PRO A 33 10.84 -6.99 2.20
N GLU A 34 12.06 -6.62 2.62
CA GLU A 34 12.49 -6.80 4.03
C GLU A 34 11.79 -5.88 5.05
N GLU A 35 11.21 -4.77 4.59
CA GLU A 35 10.43 -3.86 5.42
C GLU A 35 8.98 -4.32 5.58
N ALA A 36 8.52 -5.29 4.78
CA ALA A 36 7.20 -5.91 4.89
C ALA A 36 7.11 -6.89 6.08
N ASN A 37 7.51 -6.44 7.27
CA ASN A 37 7.68 -7.26 8.47
C ASN A 37 6.59 -7.02 9.54
N THR A 38 5.75 -6.00 9.37
CA THR A 38 4.57 -5.74 10.22
C THR A 38 3.26 -5.97 9.46
N PRO A 39 2.13 -6.25 10.16
CA PRO A 39 0.84 -6.52 9.53
C PRO A 39 0.38 -5.50 8.47
N VAL A 40 0.41 -4.19 8.75
CA VAL A 40 0.02 -3.13 7.80
C VAL A 40 1.02 -3.06 6.65
N ARG A 41 2.33 -3.12 6.93
CA ARG A 41 3.36 -3.09 5.87
C ARG A 41 3.22 -4.27 4.90
N ARG A 42 2.89 -5.47 5.40
CA ARG A 42 2.65 -6.66 4.56
C ARG A 42 1.48 -6.49 3.61
N VAL A 43 0.37 -5.93 4.07
CA VAL A 43 -0.80 -5.67 3.22
C VAL A 43 -0.54 -4.54 2.22
N CYS A 44 0.18 -3.50 2.63
CA CYS A 44 0.63 -2.45 1.70
C CYS A 44 1.57 -3.03 0.63
N TYR A 45 2.49 -3.92 1.00
CA TYR A 45 3.39 -4.56 0.06
C TYR A 45 2.65 -5.45 -0.95
N ALA A 46 1.63 -6.21 -0.51
CA ALA A 46 0.78 -6.98 -1.42
C ALA A 46 0.07 -6.07 -2.45
N ALA A 47 -0.53 -4.96 -2.00
CA ALA A 47 -1.14 -3.98 -2.91
C ALA A 47 -0.11 -3.37 -3.88
N GLN A 48 1.13 -3.16 -3.43
CA GLN A 48 2.23 -2.68 -4.26
C GLN A 48 2.63 -3.68 -5.34
N LEU A 49 2.72 -4.99 -5.02
CA LEU A 49 3.03 -6.04 -6.00
C LEU A 49 1.96 -6.11 -7.10
N ILE A 50 0.69 -5.97 -6.73
CA ILE A 50 -0.40 -5.89 -7.72
C ILE A 50 -0.24 -4.66 -8.62
N LEU A 51 0.13 -3.50 -8.05
CA LEU A 51 0.33 -2.26 -8.81
C LEU A 51 1.56 -2.28 -9.73
N SER A 52 2.60 -3.02 -9.37
CA SER A 52 3.79 -3.20 -10.22
C SER A 52 3.61 -4.29 -11.28
N GLY A 53 2.56 -5.12 -11.14
CA GLY A 53 2.31 -6.28 -12.01
C GLY A 53 3.09 -7.53 -11.61
N ASP A 54 3.68 -7.54 -10.41
CA ASP A 54 4.44 -8.66 -9.86
C ASP A 54 3.55 -9.69 -9.12
N ALA A 55 2.26 -9.39 -8.96
CA ALA A 55 1.25 -10.31 -8.42
C ALA A 55 -0.08 -10.20 -9.17
N ASP A 56 -0.82 -11.31 -9.26
CA ASP A 56 -2.15 -11.34 -9.87
C ASP A 56 -3.21 -10.76 -8.91
N PRO A 57 -3.95 -9.69 -9.31
CA PRO A 57 -5.05 -9.15 -8.52
C PRO A 57 -6.10 -10.18 -8.06
N GLU A 58 -6.43 -11.15 -8.91
CA GLU A 58 -7.48 -12.13 -8.63
C GLU A 58 -7.03 -13.13 -7.57
N GLU A 59 -5.76 -13.55 -7.62
CA GLU A 59 -5.17 -14.46 -6.62
C GLU A 59 -4.99 -13.76 -5.26
N GLU A 60 -4.62 -12.48 -5.26
CA GLU A 60 -4.37 -11.71 -4.04
C GLU A 60 -5.63 -11.14 -3.38
N ARG A 61 -6.77 -11.05 -4.09
CA ARG A 61 -8.00 -10.41 -3.57
C ARG A 61 -8.46 -11.00 -2.24
N LEU A 62 -8.68 -12.32 -2.19
CA LEU A 62 -9.18 -12.98 -0.97
C LEU A 62 -8.16 -12.95 0.19
N PRO A 63 -6.86 -13.27 -0.03
CA PRO A 63 -5.83 -13.08 0.99
C PRO A 63 -5.77 -11.67 1.56
N MET A 64 -5.82 -10.64 0.71
CA MET A 64 -5.79 -9.26 1.16
C MET A 64 -7.03 -8.87 1.95
N LEU A 65 -8.25 -9.23 1.51
CA LEU A 65 -9.48 -8.96 2.25
C LEU A 65 -9.45 -9.54 3.66
N ARG A 66 -8.95 -10.77 3.81
CA ARG A 66 -8.78 -11.41 5.13
C ARG A 66 -7.84 -10.63 6.03
N ARG A 67 -6.69 -10.21 5.50
CA ARG A 67 -5.72 -9.42 6.28
C ARG A 67 -6.26 -8.04 6.64
N ILE A 68 -6.99 -7.38 5.74
CA ILE A 68 -7.65 -6.10 6.03
C ILE A 68 -8.67 -6.28 7.16
N GLU A 69 -9.41 -7.39 7.16
CA GLU A 69 -10.32 -7.70 8.24
C GLU A 69 -9.60 -8.01 9.57
N GLU A 70 -8.49 -8.75 9.54
CA GLU A 70 -7.66 -8.95 10.74
C GLU A 70 -7.17 -7.62 11.33
N LEU A 71 -6.78 -6.66 10.47
CA LEU A 71 -6.42 -5.30 10.90
C LEU A 71 -7.63 -4.57 11.52
N SER A 72 -8.84 -4.79 11.01
CA SER A 72 -10.08 -4.16 11.52
C SER A 72 -10.42 -4.57 12.95
N GLN A 73 -9.96 -5.74 13.38
CA GLN A 73 -10.09 -6.26 14.75
C GLN A 73 -9.09 -5.61 15.73
N VAL A 74 -7.97 -5.07 15.23
CA VAL A 74 -6.94 -4.41 16.05
C VAL A 74 -7.11 -2.89 16.06
N PHE A 75 -7.37 -2.30 14.89
CA PHE A 75 -7.53 -0.87 14.72
C PHE A 75 -8.99 -0.46 14.89
N THR A 76 -9.38 -0.21 16.14
CA THR A 76 -10.77 0.11 16.51
C THR A 76 -11.09 1.60 16.52
N ASP A 77 -10.08 2.48 16.39
CA ASP A 77 -10.30 3.93 16.34
C ASP A 77 -11.03 4.35 15.05
N PRO A 78 -11.91 5.37 15.11
CA PRO A 78 -12.78 5.75 13.98
C PRO A 78 -12.01 6.05 12.68
N ASP A 79 -10.88 6.76 12.78
CA ASP A 79 -10.08 7.12 11.62
C ASP A 79 -9.50 5.89 10.93
N SER A 80 -8.93 4.96 11.70
CA SER A 80 -8.41 3.71 11.13
C SER A 80 -9.50 2.85 10.52
N ARG A 81 -10.68 2.79 11.15
CA ARG A 81 -11.85 2.08 10.62
C ARG A 81 -12.30 2.67 9.29
N ALA A 82 -12.28 3.99 9.14
CA ALA A 82 -12.56 4.66 7.88
C ALA A 82 -11.54 4.29 6.79
N SER A 83 -10.23 4.31 7.13
CA SER A 83 -9.18 3.89 6.19
C SER A 83 -9.30 2.42 5.76
N LEU A 84 -9.65 1.51 6.68
CA LEU A 84 -9.83 0.09 6.39
C LEU A 84 -11.07 -0.17 5.54
N ALA A 85 -12.16 0.56 5.78
CA ALA A 85 -13.36 0.51 4.94
C ALA A 85 -13.04 1.00 3.51
N GLU A 86 -12.35 2.13 3.37
CA GLU A 86 -11.92 2.62 2.06
C GLU A 86 -10.99 1.62 1.34
N ALA A 87 -10.06 1.00 2.06
CA ALA A 87 -9.18 -0.01 1.50
C ALA A 87 -9.97 -1.25 1.01
N THR A 88 -10.97 -1.68 1.77
CA THR A 88 -11.87 -2.79 1.42
C THR A 88 -12.64 -2.48 0.14
N ASP A 89 -13.33 -1.34 0.09
CA ASP A 89 -14.12 -0.92 -1.07
C ASP A 89 -13.24 -0.76 -2.32
N ALA A 90 -12.05 -0.16 -2.16
CA ALA A 90 -11.10 0.02 -3.24
C ALA A 90 -10.56 -1.32 -3.76
N LEU A 91 -10.28 -2.28 -2.89
CA LEU A 91 -9.82 -3.62 -3.28
C LEU A 91 -10.91 -4.38 -4.04
N ILE A 92 -12.16 -4.35 -3.56
CA ILE A 92 -13.31 -4.96 -4.25
C ILE A 92 -13.54 -4.32 -5.62
N GLY A 93 -13.36 -3.00 -5.71
CA GLY A 93 -13.47 -2.24 -6.95
C GLY A 93 -12.24 -2.29 -7.87
N ASN A 94 -11.26 -3.17 -7.61
CA ASN A 94 -9.99 -3.27 -8.36
C ASN A 94 -9.20 -1.95 -8.49
N ASN A 95 -9.39 -1.03 -7.53
CA ASN A 95 -8.65 0.22 -7.45
C ASN A 95 -7.47 0.05 -6.46
N HIS A 96 -6.45 -0.71 -6.88
CA HIS A 96 -5.32 -1.08 -6.03
C HIS A 96 -4.49 0.12 -5.56
N TYR A 97 -4.43 1.20 -6.35
CA TYR A 97 -3.73 2.42 -5.94
C TYR A 97 -4.45 3.12 -4.78
N ARG A 98 -5.77 3.24 -4.87
CA ARG A 98 -6.59 3.77 -3.79
C ARG A 98 -6.53 2.87 -2.54
N CYS A 99 -6.55 1.55 -2.73
CA CYS A 99 -6.37 0.58 -1.66
C CYS A 99 -5.02 0.81 -0.94
N LEU A 100 -3.90 0.83 -1.67
CA LEU A 100 -2.57 1.11 -1.11
C LEU A 100 -2.54 2.45 -0.38
N LYS A 101 -3.11 3.50 -0.98
CA LYS A 101 -3.14 4.84 -0.38
C LYS A 101 -3.87 4.85 0.96
N ALA A 102 -5.02 4.19 1.05
CA ALA A 102 -5.81 4.09 2.28
C ALA A 102 -5.05 3.29 3.35
N LEU A 103 -4.47 2.13 2.99
CA LEU A 103 -3.68 1.29 3.90
C LEU A 103 -2.46 2.01 4.48
N ARG A 104 -1.74 2.79 3.66
CA ARG A 104 -0.56 3.55 4.11
C ARG A 104 -0.86 4.55 5.23
N THR A 105 -2.11 5.02 5.36
CA THR A 105 -2.50 5.93 6.46
C THR A 105 -2.42 5.26 7.84
N LEU A 106 -2.39 3.93 7.89
CA LEU A 106 -2.30 3.14 9.12
C LEU A 106 -0.85 2.93 9.60
N LEU A 107 0.16 3.15 8.75
CA LEU A 107 1.56 2.86 9.08
C LEU A 107 2.04 3.58 10.34
N ALA A 108 1.78 4.89 10.45
CA ALA A 108 2.18 5.65 11.62
C ALA A 108 1.45 5.21 12.91
N ARG A 109 0.23 4.65 12.79
CA ARG A 109 -0.50 4.11 13.94
C ARG A 109 0.06 2.76 14.35
N GLU A 110 0.39 1.91 13.37
CA GLU A 110 1.06 0.64 13.61
C GLU A 110 2.41 0.85 14.32
N ASP A 111 3.25 1.76 13.82
CA ASP A 111 4.55 2.06 14.42
C ASP A 111 4.41 2.46 15.90
N ARG A 112 3.37 3.25 16.25
CA ARG A 112 3.06 3.61 17.65
C ARG A 112 2.61 2.40 18.48
N LEU A 113 1.79 1.51 17.94
CA LEU A 113 1.34 0.31 18.65
C LEU A 113 2.51 -0.62 18.99
N PHE A 114 3.46 -0.79 18.07
CA PHE A 114 4.67 -1.57 18.33
C PHE A 114 5.61 -0.88 19.32
N ALA A 115 5.72 0.45 19.29
CA ALA A 115 6.56 1.19 20.23
C ALA A 115 6.09 1.13 21.69
N VAL A 116 4.79 0.90 21.93
CA VAL A 116 4.20 0.84 23.29
C VAL A 116 4.28 -0.57 23.90
N ARG A 117 4.46 -1.62 23.09
CA ARG A 117 4.63 -2.99 23.61
C ARG A 117 6.09 -3.19 24.06
N PRO A 118 6.37 -3.44 25.35
CA PRO A 118 7.70 -3.85 25.77
C PRO A 118 8.01 -5.21 25.11
N SER A 119 9.17 -5.27 24.45
CA SER A 119 9.77 -6.47 23.85
C SER A 119 10.04 -7.55 24.89
#